data_AF-A0ABD0YV69-F1
#
_entry.id   AF-A0ABD0YV69-F1
#
_cell.length_a   1.000
_cell.length_b   1.000
_cell.length_c   1.000
_cell.angle_alpha   90.00
_cell.angle_beta   90.00
_cell.angle_gamma   90.00
#
_symmetry.space_group_name_H-M   'P 1'
#
loop_
_entity.id
_entity.type
_entity.pdbx_description
1 polymer ?
#
loop_
_entity_poly.entity_id
_entity_poly.type
_entity_poly.pdbx_seq_one_letter_code
_entity_poly.pdbx_strand_id
1 'polypeptide(L)'
;MKMANIDSRFDWMFTKPRDQNDEPLVNSDELLYFADVCAGPGGFSEYVFWRKKWRAKGFGFTLKNENDFKLQDFYSGPCETFEPYYGTKGDGNIYDPENIVSLTDLVMRGTKNNGVHFMMADGGFSVKGQELAQEILSKRLYLTQFLVALNIVRYRGNFVCKLFDVFTPFSAGLIYLMYHCFDRICIFKPNTSRPANSER
;
A
#
# COMPACT_ATOMS: atom_id res chain seq x y z
N MET A 1 -13.24 -2.38 3.75
CA MET A 1 -13.33 -3.13 5.03
C MET A 1 -12.08 -3.87 5.46
N LYS A 2 -11.30 -4.52 4.56
CA LYS A 2 -10.07 -5.24 4.97
C LYS A 2 -9.11 -4.39 5.80
N MET A 3 -8.85 -3.15 5.34
CA MET A 3 -7.95 -2.25 6.05
C MET A 3 -8.43 -1.90 7.46
N ALA A 4 -9.75 -1.81 7.69
CA ALA A 4 -10.29 -1.62 9.03
C ALA A 4 -10.01 -2.81 9.96
N ASN A 5 -10.13 -4.04 9.45
CA ASN A 5 -9.81 -5.24 10.20
C ASN A 5 -8.31 -5.34 10.48
N ILE A 6 -7.46 -5.07 9.48
CA ILE A 6 -6.00 -5.11 9.60
C ILE A 6 -5.54 -4.05 10.60
N ASP A 7 -5.93 -2.79 10.43
CA ASP A 7 -5.56 -1.70 11.32
C ASP A 7 -6.00 -1.97 12.76
N SER A 8 -7.21 -2.51 12.98
CA SER A 8 -7.62 -2.92 14.34
C SER A 8 -6.82 -4.10 14.89
N ARG A 9 -6.34 -5.02 14.05
CA ARG A 9 -5.62 -6.23 14.51
C ARG A 9 -4.20 -5.92 14.94
N PHE A 10 -3.59 -4.91 14.31
CA PHE A 10 -2.24 -4.45 14.55
C PHE A 10 -2.23 -3.11 15.31
N ASP A 11 -3.08 -3.01 16.34
CA ASP A 11 -3.09 -1.91 17.31
C ASP A 11 -3.06 -0.50 16.69
N TRP A 12 -3.81 -0.33 15.60
CA TRP A 12 -3.93 0.91 14.84
C TRP A 12 -2.61 1.45 14.28
N MET A 13 -1.62 0.59 14.01
CA MET A 13 -0.29 1.02 13.56
C MET A 13 -0.28 1.81 12.25
N PHE A 14 -1.34 1.76 11.44
CA PHE A 14 -1.44 2.56 10.22
C PHE A 14 -2.08 3.92 10.49
N THR A 15 -3.19 3.98 11.23
CA THR A 15 -3.89 5.25 11.48
C THR A 15 -3.37 6.03 12.69
N LYS A 16 -2.68 5.35 13.61
CA LYS A 16 -2.03 5.89 14.81
C LYS A 16 -0.63 5.26 14.95
N PRO A 17 0.28 5.50 14.00
CA PRO A 17 1.61 4.93 14.06
C PRO A 17 2.36 5.43 15.30
N ARG A 18 3.09 4.53 15.95
CA ARG A 18 3.88 4.79 17.16
C ARG A 18 5.31 4.33 16.99
N ASP A 19 6.22 4.93 17.74
CA ASP A 19 7.62 4.52 17.79
C ASP A 19 7.83 3.37 18.80
N GLN A 20 9.08 2.96 18.95
CA GLN A 20 9.49 1.89 19.86
C GLN A 20 9.25 2.18 21.36
N ASN A 21 9.06 3.45 21.73
CA ASN A 21 8.79 3.89 23.10
C ASN A 21 7.29 4.09 23.35
N ASP A 22 6.43 3.66 22.40
CA ASP A 22 4.99 3.90 22.38
C ASP A 22 4.60 5.38 22.16
N GLU A 23 5.52 6.24 21.71
CA GLU A 23 5.22 7.64 21.43
C GLU A 23 4.60 7.81 20.03
N PRO A 24 3.62 8.70 19.83
CA PRO A 24 3.02 8.93 18.52
C PRO A 24 4.04 9.43 17.49
N LEU A 25 4.10 8.79 16.30
CA LEU A 25 4.93 9.28 15.19
C LEU A 25 4.33 10.52 14.50
N VAL A 26 3.06 10.83 14.77
CA VAL A 26 2.35 11.99 14.20
C VAL A 26 1.78 12.82 15.34
N ASN A 27 2.33 14.02 15.51
CA ASN A 27 1.87 14.99 16.49
C ASN A 27 0.46 15.53 16.17
N SER A 28 -0.14 16.26 17.13
CA SER A 28 -1.48 16.84 16.93
C SER A 28 -1.57 17.73 15.68
N ASP A 29 -0.47 18.41 15.37
CA ASP A 29 -0.41 19.47 14.37
C ASP A 29 0.20 18.98 13.04
N GLU A 30 0.50 17.68 12.96
CA GLU A 30 1.12 17.06 11.79
C GLU A 30 0.13 16.20 10.99
N LEU A 31 0.42 16.07 9.69
CA LEU A 31 -0.36 15.23 8.79
C LEU A 31 0.18 13.81 8.76
N LEU A 32 -0.73 12.84 8.76
CA LEU A 32 -0.41 11.45 8.46
C LEU A 32 -0.25 11.27 6.95
N TYR A 33 0.98 11.16 6.48
CA TYR A 33 1.29 10.79 5.09
C TYR A 33 1.19 9.30 4.85
N PHE A 34 0.50 8.88 3.78
CA PHE A 34 0.41 7.49 3.35
C PHE A 34 0.45 7.34 1.83
N ALA A 35 0.77 6.15 1.33
CA ALA A 35 0.67 5.80 -0.09
C ALA A 35 -0.25 4.59 -0.30
N ASP A 36 -1.00 4.58 -1.40
CA ASP A 36 -1.89 3.49 -1.80
C ASP A 36 -1.61 3.10 -3.26
N VAL A 37 -0.92 1.97 -3.44
CA VAL A 37 -0.36 1.54 -4.73
C VAL A 37 -1.08 0.29 -5.24
N CYS A 38 -1.32 0.22 -6.55
CA CYS A 38 -2.14 -0.80 -7.20
C CYS A 38 -3.53 -0.94 -6.57
N ALA A 39 -4.13 0.19 -6.19
CA ALA A 39 -5.22 0.23 -5.23
C ALA A 39 -6.56 0.71 -5.78
N GLY A 40 -6.71 0.85 -7.11
CA GLY A 40 -8.02 1.17 -7.69
C GLY A 40 -9.07 0.12 -7.26
N PRO A 41 -10.27 0.54 -6.82
CA PRO A 41 -10.85 1.89 -6.89
C PRO A 41 -10.53 2.84 -5.71
N GLY A 42 -9.76 2.41 -4.69
CA GLY A 42 -9.31 3.25 -3.58
C GLY A 42 -9.91 2.94 -2.21
N GLY A 43 -10.48 1.75 -2.01
CA GLY A 43 -11.18 1.40 -0.76
C GLY A 43 -10.29 1.33 0.49
N PHE A 44 -8.96 1.22 0.34
CA PHE A 44 -8.02 1.31 1.47
C PHE A 44 -7.80 2.77 1.87
N SER A 45 -7.52 3.64 0.90
CA SER A 45 -7.50 5.09 1.09
C SER A 45 -8.78 5.63 1.73
N GLU A 46 -9.95 5.17 1.27
CA GLU A 46 -11.24 5.57 1.84
C GLU A 46 -11.33 5.29 3.35
N TYR A 47 -10.87 4.12 3.82
CA TYR A 47 -10.83 3.82 5.25
C TYR A 47 -9.93 4.78 6.03
N VAL A 48 -8.74 5.07 5.51
CA VAL A 48 -7.78 5.97 6.16
C VAL A 48 -8.38 7.37 6.28
N PHE A 49 -8.98 7.90 5.21
CA PHE A 49 -9.65 9.19 5.24
C PHE A 49 -10.90 9.20 6.11
N TRP A 50 -11.68 8.11 6.13
CA TRP A 50 -12.81 8.01 7.05
C TRP A 50 -12.36 8.11 8.51
N ARG A 51 -11.23 7.49 8.87
CA ARG A 51 -10.67 7.51 10.23
C ARG A 51 -9.97 8.82 10.59
N LYS A 52 -9.16 9.37 9.68
CA LYS A 52 -8.26 10.52 9.94
C LYS A 52 -8.79 11.85 9.42
N LYS A 53 -9.82 11.82 8.59
CA LYS A 53 -10.41 12.99 7.94
C LYS A 53 -9.31 13.78 7.22
N TRP A 54 -9.29 15.10 7.37
CA TRP A 54 -8.32 16.01 6.79
C TRP A 54 -6.90 15.89 7.36
N ARG A 55 -6.69 15.13 8.44
CA ARG A 55 -5.38 14.96 9.09
C ARG A 55 -4.51 13.90 8.43
N ALA A 56 -4.84 13.50 7.21
CA ALA A 56 -4.05 12.58 6.39
C ALA A 56 -3.87 13.15 4.99
N LYS A 57 -2.71 12.89 4.38
CA LYS A 57 -2.41 13.17 2.97
C LYS A 57 -2.01 11.85 2.32
N GLY A 58 -2.74 11.46 1.28
CA GLY A 58 -2.51 10.22 0.55
C GLY A 58 -1.94 10.46 -0.84
N PHE A 59 -1.05 9.57 -1.28
CA PHE A 59 -0.56 9.48 -2.65
C PHE A 59 -1.05 8.17 -3.27
N GLY A 60 -1.79 8.27 -4.37
CA GLY A 60 -2.37 7.11 -5.04
C GLY A 60 -1.60 6.77 -6.31
N PHE A 61 -1.38 5.48 -6.58
CA PHE A 61 -0.82 5.04 -7.85
C PHE A 61 -1.51 3.75 -8.32
N THR A 62 -2.22 3.77 -9.43
CA THR A 62 -2.94 2.60 -9.97
C THR A 62 -3.06 2.68 -11.48
N LEU A 63 -3.31 1.55 -12.14
CA LEU A 63 -3.59 1.50 -13.58
C LEU A 63 -4.82 2.36 -13.92
N LYS A 64 -4.77 3.07 -15.04
CA LYS A 64 -5.93 3.86 -15.52
C LYS A 64 -7.10 3.00 -16.02
N ASN A 65 -8.21 3.69 -16.32
CA ASN A 65 -9.44 3.16 -16.91
C ASN A 65 -10.24 2.28 -15.95
N GLU A 66 -10.42 1.00 -16.27
CA GLU A 66 -11.29 0.10 -15.49
C GLU A 66 -10.80 -0.10 -14.04
N ASN A 67 -9.50 0.05 -13.81
CA ASN A 67 -8.84 -0.13 -12.52
C ASN A 67 -8.43 1.21 -11.87
N ASP A 68 -9.05 2.31 -12.29
CA ASP A 68 -8.72 3.65 -11.79
C ASP A 68 -9.38 3.95 -10.44
N PHE A 69 -8.88 4.97 -9.75
CA PHE A 69 -9.49 5.50 -8.53
C PHE A 69 -10.88 6.08 -8.81
N LYS A 70 -11.84 5.75 -7.96
CA LYS A 70 -13.20 6.29 -8.01
C LYS A 70 -13.41 7.27 -6.87
N LEU A 71 -12.71 8.40 -6.93
CA LEU A 71 -12.72 9.39 -5.84
C LEU A 71 -14.10 9.97 -5.53
N GLN A 72 -14.95 10.09 -6.55
CA GLN A 72 -16.34 10.53 -6.40
C GLN A 72 -17.20 9.59 -5.55
N ASP A 73 -16.79 8.32 -5.42
CA ASP A 73 -17.51 7.32 -4.64
C ASP A 73 -17.02 7.29 -3.17
N PHE A 74 -16.00 8.08 -2.80
CA PHE A 74 -15.46 8.08 -1.44
C PHE A 74 -16.46 8.73 -0.48
N TYR A 75 -16.86 7.99 0.55
CA TYR A 75 -17.76 8.50 1.59
C TYR A 75 -17.11 9.58 2.47
N SER A 76 -15.77 9.64 2.53
CA SER A 76 -15.03 10.56 3.38
C SER A 76 -13.63 10.80 2.84
N GLY A 77 -13.22 12.07 2.83
CA GLY A 77 -11.90 12.51 2.39
C GLY A 77 -12.05 13.67 1.41
N PRO A 78 -11.50 14.86 1.68
CA PRO A 78 -11.40 15.90 0.68
C PRO A 78 -10.54 15.38 -0.49
N CYS A 79 -11.02 15.49 -1.73
CA CYS A 79 -10.24 15.20 -2.94
C CYS A 79 -8.89 15.93 -2.93
N GLU A 80 -8.80 17.05 -2.23
CA GLU A 80 -7.60 17.88 -2.07
C GLU A 80 -6.47 17.17 -1.30
N THR A 81 -6.82 16.21 -0.43
CA THR A 81 -5.86 15.47 0.41
C THR A 81 -5.45 14.13 -0.18
N PHE A 82 -6.03 13.71 -1.30
CA PHE A 82 -5.60 12.53 -2.03
C PHE A 82 -5.06 12.92 -3.39
N GLU A 83 -3.86 12.47 -3.72
CA GLU A 83 -3.19 12.83 -4.97
C GLU A 83 -2.96 11.59 -5.82
N PRO A 84 -3.89 11.27 -6.75
CA PRO A 84 -3.66 10.24 -7.74
C PRO A 84 -2.53 10.65 -8.68
N TYR A 85 -1.61 9.72 -8.91
CA TYR A 85 -0.50 9.88 -9.82
C TYR A 85 -0.35 8.64 -10.70
N TYR A 86 -0.04 8.85 -11.97
CA TYR A 86 -0.05 7.81 -12.99
C TYR A 86 1.31 7.65 -13.70
N GLY A 87 2.38 8.18 -13.10
CA GLY A 87 3.72 8.09 -13.67
C GLY A 87 3.94 9.07 -14.82
N THR A 88 5.16 9.08 -15.36
CA THR A 88 5.56 9.94 -16.49
C THR A 88 4.80 9.62 -17.77
N LYS A 89 4.45 8.33 -17.95
CA LYS A 89 3.68 7.85 -19.11
C LYS A 89 2.18 8.00 -18.93
N GLY A 90 1.74 8.34 -17.71
CA GLY A 90 0.34 8.58 -17.40
C GLY A 90 -0.55 7.34 -17.51
N ASP A 91 0.01 6.13 -17.44
CA ASP A 91 -0.71 4.85 -17.54
C ASP A 91 -0.92 4.17 -16.17
N GLY A 92 -0.16 4.57 -15.16
CA GLY A 92 -0.19 3.97 -13.83
C GLY A 92 0.43 2.57 -13.76
N ASN A 93 1.30 2.23 -14.72
CA ASN A 93 1.94 0.92 -14.77
C ASN A 93 3.13 0.85 -13.79
N ILE A 94 2.96 0.11 -12.70
CA ILE A 94 3.99 -0.05 -11.65
C ILE A 94 5.19 -0.89 -12.11
N TYR A 95 5.08 -1.55 -13.26
CA TYR A 95 6.17 -2.35 -13.81
C TYR A 95 7.23 -1.54 -14.56
N ASP A 96 6.94 -0.27 -14.82
CA ASP A 96 7.83 0.64 -15.53
C ASP A 96 8.78 1.33 -14.55
N PRO A 97 10.10 1.16 -14.68
CA PRO A 97 11.07 1.82 -13.82
C PRO A 97 10.95 3.35 -13.81
N GLU A 98 10.61 3.98 -14.95
CA GLU A 98 10.46 5.45 -15.01
C GLU A 98 9.29 5.92 -14.15
N ASN A 99 8.19 5.16 -14.14
CA ASN A 99 7.04 5.43 -13.29
C ASN A 99 7.38 5.24 -11.80
N ILE A 100 8.18 4.23 -11.44
CA ILE A 100 8.62 4.01 -10.05
C ILE A 100 9.48 5.18 -9.58
N VAL A 101 10.44 5.62 -10.39
CA VAL A 101 11.31 6.76 -10.05
C VAL A 101 10.47 8.03 -9.90
N SER A 102 9.59 8.32 -10.85
CA SER A 102 8.80 9.54 -10.80
C SER A 102 7.77 9.55 -9.66
N LEU A 103 7.21 8.40 -9.30
CA LEU A 103 6.38 8.24 -8.10
C LEU A 103 7.19 8.51 -6.83
N THR A 104 8.41 7.96 -6.76
CA THR A 104 9.32 8.19 -5.62
C THR A 104 9.61 9.68 -5.47
N ASP A 105 9.97 10.38 -6.55
CA ASP A 105 10.24 11.82 -6.54
C ASP A 105 9.02 12.66 -6.11
N LEU A 106 7.81 12.26 -6.51
CA LEU A 106 6.58 12.91 -6.07
C LEU A 106 6.38 12.75 -4.56
N VAL A 107 6.47 11.52 -4.07
CA VAL A 107 6.24 11.21 -2.65
C VAL A 107 7.29 11.89 -1.78
N MET A 108 8.57 11.84 -2.15
CA MET A 108 9.64 12.47 -1.39
C MET A 108 9.45 13.98 -1.33
N ARG A 109 9.14 14.65 -2.45
CA ARG A 109 8.82 16.08 -2.45
C ARG A 109 7.61 16.41 -1.58
N GLY A 110 6.54 15.61 -1.67
CA GLY A 110 5.31 15.79 -0.89
C GLY A 110 5.45 15.53 0.61
N THR A 111 6.54 14.89 1.04
CA THR A 111 6.79 14.47 2.42
C THR A 111 8.07 15.06 3.02
N LYS A 112 8.57 16.18 2.47
CA LYS A 112 9.79 16.85 2.93
C LYS A 112 11.02 15.91 2.95
N ASN A 113 11.13 15.04 1.94
CA ASN A 113 12.16 14.02 1.77
C ASN A 113 12.24 12.96 2.88
N ASN A 114 11.19 12.80 3.68
CA ASN A 114 11.14 11.75 4.70
C ASN A 114 10.47 10.47 4.20
N GLY A 115 9.59 10.54 3.20
CA GLY A 115 8.75 9.42 2.79
C GLY A 115 7.44 9.35 3.57
N VAL A 116 6.57 8.40 3.23
CA VAL A 116 5.26 8.20 3.88
C VAL A 116 5.39 7.42 5.19
N HIS A 117 4.47 7.64 6.13
CA HIS A 117 4.43 6.86 7.38
C HIS A 117 4.10 5.40 7.11
N PHE A 118 3.25 5.14 6.11
CA PHE A 118 3.00 3.79 5.67
C PHE A 118 2.59 3.73 4.20
N MET A 119 2.83 2.57 3.60
CA MET A 119 2.35 2.24 2.27
C MET A 119 1.41 1.03 2.35
N MET A 120 0.33 1.09 1.57
CA MET A 120 -0.57 -0.02 1.34
C MET A 120 -0.50 -0.45 -0.13
N ALA A 121 -0.59 -1.75 -0.37
CA ALA A 121 -0.65 -2.30 -1.71
C ALA A 121 -1.65 -3.46 -1.79
N ASP A 122 -2.66 -3.35 -2.65
CA ASP A 122 -3.72 -4.37 -2.85
C ASP A 122 -3.72 -4.92 -4.29
N GLY A 123 -2.54 -4.94 -4.92
CA GLY A 123 -2.40 -5.31 -6.33
C GLY A 123 -2.88 -6.72 -6.63
N GLY A 124 -3.67 -6.85 -7.69
CA GLY A 124 -4.11 -8.12 -8.23
C GLY A 124 -4.77 -7.95 -9.60
N PHE A 125 -4.85 -9.03 -10.35
CA PHE A 125 -5.52 -9.08 -11.64
C PHE A 125 -6.22 -10.42 -11.82
N SER A 126 -7.13 -10.48 -12.78
CA SER A 126 -7.87 -11.72 -13.07
C SER A 126 -6.93 -12.78 -13.66
N VAL A 127 -6.93 -13.96 -13.04
CA VAL A 127 -6.18 -15.15 -13.48
C VAL A 127 -7.14 -16.30 -13.83
N LYS A 128 -8.34 -15.96 -14.32
CA LYS A 128 -9.41 -16.91 -14.62
C LYS A 128 -8.90 -18.04 -15.53
N GLY A 129 -9.04 -19.28 -15.07
CA GLY A 129 -8.57 -20.49 -15.76
C GLY A 129 -7.10 -20.85 -15.51
N GLN A 130 -6.38 -20.08 -14.70
CA GLN A 130 -4.99 -20.32 -14.29
C GLN A 130 -4.79 -20.01 -12.80
N GLU A 131 -5.81 -20.28 -11.97
CA GLU A 131 -5.83 -19.93 -10.54
C GLU A 131 -4.67 -20.57 -9.77
N LEU A 132 -4.27 -21.80 -10.15
CA LEU A 132 -3.13 -22.50 -9.55
C LEU A 132 -1.78 -21.81 -9.84
N ALA A 133 -1.69 -21.03 -10.91
CA ALA A 133 -0.48 -20.30 -11.30
C ALA A 133 -0.48 -18.84 -10.81
N GLN A 134 -1.45 -18.43 -10.00
CA GLN A 134 -1.63 -17.04 -9.57
C GLN A 134 -0.37 -16.44 -8.93
N GLU A 135 0.34 -17.21 -8.10
CA GLU A 135 1.60 -16.79 -7.49
C GLU A 135 2.66 -16.45 -8.55
N ILE A 136 2.87 -17.36 -9.51
CA ILE A 136 3.90 -17.22 -10.54
C ILE A 136 3.58 -16.05 -11.48
N LEU A 137 2.30 -15.87 -11.82
CA LEU A 137 1.84 -14.75 -12.64
C LEU A 137 1.99 -13.41 -11.91
N SER A 138 1.76 -13.38 -10.59
CA SER A 138 1.84 -12.18 -9.75
C SER A 138 3.26 -11.84 -9.29
N LYS A 139 4.25 -12.68 -9.57
CA LYS A 139 5.62 -12.54 -9.03
C LYS A 139 6.25 -11.17 -9.32
N ARG A 140 6.01 -10.61 -10.51
CA ARG A 140 6.53 -9.28 -10.88
C ARG A 140 5.85 -8.20 -10.05
N LEU A 141 4.55 -8.35 -9.78
CA LEU A 141 3.76 -7.43 -8.96
C LEU A 141 4.22 -7.41 -7.50
N TYR A 142 4.54 -8.57 -6.94
CA TYR A 142 5.11 -8.65 -5.59
C TYR A 142 6.42 -7.87 -5.52
N LEU A 143 7.33 -8.14 -6.46
CA LEU A 143 8.63 -7.49 -6.52
C LEU A 143 8.49 -5.96 -6.63
N THR A 144 7.65 -5.48 -7.54
CA THR A 144 7.51 -4.03 -7.75
C THR A 144 6.82 -3.33 -6.59
N GLN A 145 5.81 -3.93 -5.96
CA GLN A 145 5.18 -3.36 -4.76
C GLN A 145 6.18 -3.28 -3.59
N PHE A 146 7.01 -4.32 -3.40
CA PHE A 146 8.04 -4.33 -2.36
C PHE A 146 9.13 -3.29 -2.64
N LEU A 147 9.60 -3.21 -3.89
CA LEU A 147 10.58 -2.22 -4.32
C LEU A 147 10.09 -0.78 -4.06
N VAL A 148 8.84 -0.49 -4.41
CA VAL A 148 8.26 0.83 -4.19
C VAL A 148 8.19 1.14 -2.69
N ALA A 149 7.77 0.17 -1.87
CA ALA A 149 7.74 0.34 -0.42
C ALA A 149 9.12 0.72 0.14
N LEU A 150 10.19 0.05 -0.30
CA LEU A 150 11.56 0.36 0.12
C LEU A 150 12.03 1.76 -0.34
N ASN A 151 11.47 2.31 -1.42
CA ASN A 151 11.82 3.64 -1.92
C ASN A 151 11.07 4.78 -1.23
N ILE A 152 9.81 4.55 -0.81
CA ILE A 152 8.93 5.64 -0.37
C ILE A 152 8.52 5.60 1.10
N VAL A 153 8.65 4.45 1.77
CA VAL A 153 8.32 4.32 3.19
C VAL A 153 9.47 4.91 4.01
N ARG A 154 9.12 5.79 4.95
CA ARG A 154 10.11 6.43 5.83
C ARG A 154 10.78 5.43 6.76
N TYR A 155 11.91 5.82 7.34
CA TYR A 155 12.50 5.06 8.45
C TYR A 155 11.48 4.89 9.60
N ARG A 156 11.34 3.65 10.10
CA ARG A 156 10.29 3.24 11.06
C ARG A 156 8.84 3.35 10.56
N GLY A 157 8.65 3.47 9.24
CA GLY A 157 7.34 3.40 8.62
C GLY A 157 6.83 1.96 8.50
N ASN A 158 5.54 1.82 8.18
CA ASN A 158 4.86 0.53 8.08
C ASN A 158 4.52 0.19 6.63
N PHE A 159 4.41 -1.10 6.32
CA PHE A 159 4.03 -1.58 4.99
C PHE A 159 3.05 -2.74 5.09
N VAL A 160 2.00 -2.70 4.26
CA VAL A 160 1.08 -3.83 4.07
C VAL A 160 0.90 -4.10 2.59
N CYS A 161 1.05 -5.36 2.20
CA CYS A 161 0.91 -5.80 0.83
C CYS A 161 0.08 -7.06 0.80
N LYS A 162 -0.94 -7.08 -0.06
CA LYS A 162 -1.63 -8.32 -0.41
C LYS A 162 -0.67 -9.24 -1.15
N LEU A 163 -0.69 -10.51 -0.75
CA LEU A 163 -0.07 -11.61 -1.46
C LEU A 163 -1.11 -12.72 -1.70
N PHE A 164 -0.80 -13.62 -2.62
CA PHE A 164 -1.50 -14.90 -2.76
C PHE A 164 -0.65 -16.00 -2.11
N ASP A 165 -0.50 -17.12 -2.80
CA ASP A 165 0.44 -18.14 -2.38
C ASP A 165 1.89 -17.63 -2.45
N VAL A 166 2.71 -18.21 -1.58
CA VAL A 166 4.11 -17.88 -1.35
C VAL A 166 4.94 -19.17 -1.26
N PHE A 167 4.61 -20.16 -2.10
CA PHE A 167 5.27 -21.46 -2.12
C PHE A 167 6.59 -21.45 -2.88
N THR A 168 6.75 -20.52 -3.83
CA THR A 168 7.97 -20.47 -4.65
C THR A 168 9.14 -19.87 -3.88
N PRO A 169 10.37 -20.33 -4.14
CA PRO A 169 11.58 -19.70 -3.59
C PRO A 169 11.71 -18.22 -3.94
N PHE A 170 11.14 -17.79 -5.06
CA PHE A 170 11.10 -16.38 -5.45
C PHE A 170 10.27 -15.55 -4.46
N SER A 171 9.03 -15.94 -4.18
CA SER A 171 8.17 -15.23 -3.22
C SER A 171 8.74 -15.27 -1.81
N ALA A 172 9.23 -16.44 -1.38
CA ALA A 172 9.86 -16.60 -0.07
C ALA A 172 11.13 -15.74 0.05
N GLY A 173 11.94 -15.65 -1.02
CA GLY A 173 13.12 -14.79 -1.08
C GLY A 173 12.77 -13.30 -0.99
N LEU A 174 11.69 -12.85 -1.64
CA LEU A 174 11.21 -11.49 -1.49
C LEU A 174 10.80 -11.17 -0.04
N ILE A 175 10.05 -12.07 0.61
CA ILE A 175 9.66 -11.91 2.02
C ILE A 175 10.90 -11.89 2.92
N TYR A 176 11.89 -12.73 2.64
CA TYR A 176 13.15 -12.77 3.36
C TYR A 176 13.93 -11.44 3.24
N LEU A 177 13.92 -10.79 2.08
CA LEU A 177 14.51 -9.45 1.95
C LEU A 177 13.74 -8.43 2.80
N MET A 178 12.41 -8.46 2.78
CA MET A 178 11.60 -7.57 3.62
C MET A 178 11.82 -7.80 5.11
N TYR A 179 12.06 -9.05 5.54
CA TYR A 179 12.45 -9.37 6.92
C TYR A 179 13.72 -8.64 7.37
N HIS A 180 14.69 -8.43 6.46
CA HIS A 180 15.91 -7.69 6.78
C HIS A 180 15.73 -6.16 6.75
N CYS A 181 14.69 -5.67 6.07
CA CYS A 181 14.43 -4.24 5.92
C CYS A 181 13.47 -3.67 6.98
N PHE A 182 12.66 -4.51 7.63
CA PHE A 182 11.68 -4.10 8.64
C PHE A 182 11.95 -4.77 9.98
N ASP A 183 11.74 -4.04 11.07
CA ASP A 183 12.00 -4.55 12.43
C ASP A 183 11.17 -5.81 12.76
N ARG A 184 9.96 -5.90 12.20
CA ARG A 184 9.05 -7.05 12.34
C ARG A 184 8.25 -7.24 11.06
N ILE A 185 8.02 -8.50 10.72
CA ILE A 185 7.10 -8.89 9.64
C ILE A 185 6.11 -9.94 10.12
N CYS A 186 4.98 -10.03 9.43
CA CYS A 186 3.94 -11.02 9.69
C CYS A 186 3.25 -11.39 8.37
N ILE A 187 2.84 -12.65 8.22
CA ILE A 187 1.92 -13.10 7.18
C ILE A 187 0.55 -13.27 7.86
N PHE A 188 -0.45 -12.51 7.43
CA PHE A 188 -1.73 -12.43 8.13
C PHE A 188 -2.92 -12.39 7.18
N LYS A 189 -3.75 -13.43 7.22
CA LYS A 189 -5.03 -13.45 6.49
C LYS A 189 -6.14 -12.84 7.38
N PRO A 190 -6.69 -11.66 7.05
CA PRO A 190 -7.80 -11.08 7.82
C PRO A 190 -9.09 -11.89 7.62
N ASN A 191 -9.98 -11.88 8.61
CA ASN A 191 -11.29 -12.54 8.52
C ASN A 191 -12.18 -11.97 7.41
N THR A 192 -11.92 -10.73 7.00
CA THR A 192 -12.58 -10.09 5.85
C THR A 192 -12.06 -10.56 4.50
N SER A 193 -10.96 -11.32 4.45
CA SER A 193 -10.54 -12.06 3.26
C SER A 193 -11.30 -13.38 3.20
N ARG A 194 -11.76 -13.78 2.00
CA ARG A 194 -12.55 -15.01 1.85
C ARG A 194 -11.71 -16.21 2.31
N PRO A 195 -12.27 -17.12 3.14
CA PRO A 195 -11.50 -18.19 3.74
C PRO A 195 -10.94 -19.20 2.73
N ALA A 196 -11.60 -19.36 1.58
CA ALA A 196 -11.26 -20.38 0.58
C ALA A 196 -10.28 -19.90 -0.52
N ASN A 197 -9.76 -18.66 -0.46
CA ASN A 197 -8.80 -18.16 -1.44
C ASN A 197 -7.38 -18.07 -0.86
N SER A 198 -6.39 -17.97 -1.75
CA SER A 198 -4.97 -17.86 -1.39
C SER A 198 -4.54 -16.48 -0.86
N GLU A 199 -5.43 -15.49 -0.87
CA GLU A 199 -5.14 -14.12 -0.44
C GLU A 199 -4.74 -14.06 1.04
N ARG A 200 -3.66 -13.35 1.34
CA ARG A 200 -3.14 -13.12 2.68
C ARG A 200 -2.37 -11.81 2.76
#